data_AF-A0A933MRE6-F1
#
_entry.id   AF-A0A933MRE6-F1
#
_cell.length_a   1.000
_cell.length_b   1.000
_cell.length_c   1.000
_cell.angle_alpha   90.00
_cell.angle_beta   90.00
_cell.angle_gamma   90.00
#
_symmetry.space_group_name_H-M   'P 1'
#
loop_
_entity.id
_entity.type
_entity.pdbx_description
1 polymer ?
#
loop_
_entity_poly.entity_id
_entity_poly.type
_entity_poly.pdbx_seq_one_letter_code
_entity_poly.pdbx_strand_id
1 'polypeptide(L)'
;MAKRRSSSMCVAFLALLFVGSLWSDAGQAAASESQSPRAPKDASVVVFYRPPSIGVTRKTIVYDGDKPLMTFHKKHRYTYVTSPGKHLFKLFSVNSVDFMGADLLPGRTYFVLLTSSMFEVRFKPEHSENFGFGKLMEEVNDCEERSIPKSQVKEFVEDYRTRLDRLNKTGSSSFLAEPESNRKRLKAESGIVIPDTQKRAVAKSSAAGVPKTPAAPELSASKDSVVIVFYRPSGMEFPFRTVILDGVTPVVSLAPRTMYAYNCSPGKHLLKLFSLEQQSVDILEANVVAGRTYFLEIHPQLNESGKEDRFTAEGAPKSAGGRHYSVHFIPQLYPAKYWSEILAKLDRCDEASDPKDLSEWAIDHSDEIRRLDQKGVSEFLGAKENEAARLPEASGVVIGKDGRPS
;
A
#
# COMPACT_ATOMS: atom_id res chain seq x y z
N MET A 1 86.38 -37.40 6.14
CA MET A 1 85.91 -37.46 4.74
C MET A 1 84.40 -37.67 4.74
N ALA A 2 83.71 -37.10 3.74
CA ALA A 2 82.28 -37.21 3.42
C ALA A 2 81.30 -36.42 4.32
N LYS A 3 80.25 -35.75 3.81
CA LYS A 3 79.95 -35.10 2.52
C LYS A 3 78.71 -34.24 2.79
N ARG A 4 78.79 -32.92 2.61
CA ARG A 4 77.61 -32.01 2.65
C ARG A 4 76.68 -32.35 1.46
N ARG A 5 75.37 -32.44 1.71
CA ARG A 5 74.28 -32.32 0.70
C ARG A 5 73.12 -31.55 1.35
N SER A 6 73.03 -30.24 1.07
CA SER A 6 72.00 -29.58 0.26
C SER A 6 70.58 -29.82 0.80
N SER A 7 69.96 -28.93 1.59
CA SER A 7 69.56 -27.55 1.26
C SER A 7 69.19 -27.38 -0.21
N SER A 8 68.00 -27.86 -0.61
CA SER A 8 67.24 -27.33 -1.75
C SER A 8 65.86 -27.98 -1.86
N MET A 9 65.03 -27.91 -0.82
CA MET A 9 63.64 -28.41 -0.91
C MET A 9 62.60 -27.62 -0.11
N CYS A 10 62.91 -26.37 0.29
CA CYS A 10 61.95 -25.51 1.00
C CYS A 10 61.66 -24.16 0.33
N VAL A 11 62.26 -23.86 -0.83
CA VAL A 11 62.07 -22.53 -1.48
C VAL A 11 61.06 -22.56 -2.63
N ALA A 12 60.66 -23.74 -3.14
CA ALA A 12 59.71 -23.84 -4.24
C ALA A 12 58.21 -23.85 -3.83
N PHE A 13 57.89 -23.93 -2.53
CA PHE A 13 56.50 -23.95 -2.05
C PHE A 13 55.99 -22.60 -1.52
N LEU A 14 56.88 -21.60 -1.33
CA LEU A 14 56.47 -20.26 -0.88
C LEU A 14 56.15 -19.28 -2.02
N ALA A 15 56.49 -19.63 -3.27
CA ALA A 15 56.26 -18.75 -4.44
C ALA A 15 54.90 -18.99 -5.15
N LEU A 16 54.13 -20.02 -4.75
CA LEU A 16 52.83 -20.35 -5.34
C LEU A 16 51.63 -19.87 -4.51
N LEU A 17 51.86 -19.17 -3.40
CA LEU A 17 50.78 -18.65 -2.52
C LEU A 17 50.43 -17.17 -2.75
N PHE A 18 50.95 -16.53 -3.81
CA PHE A 18 50.72 -15.11 -4.10
C PHE A 18 49.96 -14.80 -5.40
N VAL A 19 49.42 -15.80 -6.11
CA VAL A 19 48.64 -15.58 -7.36
C VAL A 19 47.12 -15.76 -7.18
N GLY A 20 46.63 -15.94 -5.94
CA GLY A 20 45.25 -16.32 -5.66
C GLY A 20 44.29 -15.24 -5.16
N SER A 21 44.64 -13.95 -5.14
CA SER A 21 43.84 -12.91 -4.47
C SER A 21 43.64 -11.63 -5.29
N LEU A 22 43.20 -11.80 -6.54
CA LEU A 22 42.75 -10.69 -7.42
C LEU A 22 41.30 -10.85 -7.89
N TRP A 23 40.43 -11.41 -7.05
CA TRP A 23 38.98 -11.18 -7.17
C TRP A 23 38.57 -10.30 -5.98
N SER A 24 39.00 -9.04 -6.06
CA SER A 24 38.41 -7.96 -5.27
C SER A 24 36.95 -7.85 -5.66
N ASP A 25 36.09 -8.33 -4.77
CA ASP A 25 34.64 -8.21 -4.88
C ASP A 25 34.29 -6.70 -4.90
N ALA A 26 34.12 -6.16 -6.10
CA ALA A 26 33.58 -4.84 -6.36
C ALA A 26 32.08 -4.84 -6.06
N GLY A 27 31.73 -5.10 -4.81
CA GLY A 27 30.37 -5.08 -4.26
C GLY A 27 30.17 -3.89 -3.33
N GLN A 28 30.75 -2.72 -3.66
CA GLN A 28 30.44 -1.49 -2.95
C GLN A 28 29.07 -1.01 -3.43
N ALA A 29 28.01 -1.52 -2.80
CA ALA A 29 26.66 -1.00 -2.93
C ALA A 29 26.65 0.46 -2.44
N ALA A 30 26.88 1.38 -3.37
CA ALA A 30 26.61 2.79 -3.18
C ALA A 30 25.12 2.91 -2.84
N ALA A 31 24.82 3.46 -1.66
CA ALA A 31 23.45 3.83 -1.31
C ALA A 31 22.99 4.90 -2.31
N SER A 32 22.11 4.52 -3.23
CA SER A 32 21.71 5.38 -4.35
C SER A 32 20.61 6.35 -3.94
N GLU A 33 20.78 7.61 -4.35
CA GLU A 33 19.70 8.61 -4.44
C GLU A 33 18.53 8.01 -5.19
N SER A 34 17.41 7.72 -4.51
CA SER A 34 16.13 7.18 -5.02
C SER A 34 16.13 6.80 -6.50
N GLN A 35 16.94 5.82 -6.88
CA GLN A 35 17.06 5.45 -8.29
C GLN A 35 15.80 4.69 -8.64
N SER A 36 15.19 5.07 -9.76
CA SER A 36 14.14 4.29 -10.40
C SER A 36 14.48 2.79 -10.30
N PRO A 37 13.52 1.89 -9.99
CA PRO A 37 13.78 0.47 -9.78
C PRO A 37 14.21 -0.30 -11.03
N ARG A 38 14.70 0.41 -12.06
CA ARG A 38 15.15 -0.12 -13.33
C ARG A 38 16.46 -0.89 -13.17
N ALA A 39 16.47 -2.12 -13.67
CA ALA A 39 17.67 -2.92 -13.72
C ALA A 39 18.69 -2.41 -14.76
N PRO A 40 19.98 -2.31 -14.39
CA PRO A 40 21.09 -2.21 -15.35
C PRO A 40 21.07 -3.37 -16.35
N LYS A 41 21.66 -3.17 -17.54
CA LYS A 41 21.62 -4.17 -18.63
C LYS A 41 22.28 -5.51 -18.27
N ASP A 42 23.25 -5.48 -17.38
CA ASP A 42 24.09 -6.60 -16.93
C ASP A 42 23.71 -7.11 -15.53
N ALA A 43 22.70 -6.52 -14.91
CA ALA A 43 22.22 -6.88 -13.58
C ALA A 43 20.72 -7.19 -13.60
N SER A 44 20.24 -7.75 -12.50
CA SER A 44 18.82 -7.89 -12.20
C SER A 44 18.49 -7.08 -10.97
N VAL A 45 17.25 -6.58 -10.89
CA VAL A 45 16.75 -5.88 -9.70
C VAL A 45 15.58 -6.64 -9.11
N VAL A 46 15.60 -6.87 -7.80
CA VAL A 46 14.47 -7.42 -7.06
C VAL A 46 14.00 -6.38 -6.05
N VAL A 47 12.78 -5.90 -6.22
CA VAL A 47 12.13 -4.97 -5.31
C VAL A 47 11.28 -5.77 -4.34
N PHE A 48 11.77 -5.89 -3.11
CA PHE A 48 10.99 -6.42 -2.01
C PHE A 48 10.20 -5.27 -1.39
N TYR A 49 8.90 -5.42 -1.24
CA TYR A 49 8.08 -4.37 -0.66
C TYR A 49 7.01 -4.93 0.26
N ARG A 50 6.66 -4.13 1.27
CA ARG A 50 5.59 -4.41 2.22
C ARG A 50 4.72 -3.17 2.32
N PRO A 51 3.58 -3.13 1.62
CA PRO A 51 2.63 -2.05 1.71
C PRO A 51 2.18 -1.81 3.16
N PRO A 52 1.61 -0.63 3.46
CA PRO A 52 0.78 -0.45 4.62
C PRO A 52 -0.50 -1.29 4.42
N SER A 53 -0.42 -2.61 4.66
CA SER A 53 -1.57 -3.52 4.60
C SER A 53 -1.58 -4.56 5.74
N ILE A 54 -2.76 -5.19 5.91
CA ILE A 54 -3.26 -5.82 7.14
C ILE A 54 -2.36 -6.96 7.63
N GLY A 55 -1.85 -6.81 8.85
CA GLY A 55 -1.06 -7.84 9.53
C GLY A 55 -0.32 -7.31 10.75
N VAL A 56 0.11 -8.21 11.63
CA VAL A 56 0.90 -7.85 12.82
C VAL A 56 2.27 -7.33 12.38
N THR A 57 2.73 -6.24 12.97
CA THR A 57 4.09 -5.72 12.73
C THR A 57 5.10 -6.69 13.34
N ARG A 58 5.62 -7.61 12.52
CA ARG A 58 6.73 -8.47 12.88
C ARG A 58 8.00 -7.95 12.23
N LYS A 59 9.09 -7.92 12.99
CA LYS A 59 10.44 -7.78 12.44
C LYS A 59 10.70 -9.00 11.57
N THR A 60 10.95 -8.77 10.30
CA THR A 60 11.29 -9.81 9.33
C THR A 60 12.60 -9.48 8.66
N ILE A 61 13.33 -10.47 8.19
CA ILE A 61 14.59 -10.30 7.46
C ILE A 61 14.57 -11.14 6.18
N VAL A 62 15.07 -10.57 5.09
CA VAL A 62 15.25 -11.26 3.81
C VAL A 62 16.72 -11.64 3.63
N TYR A 63 16.96 -12.84 3.12
CA TYR A 63 18.25 -13.34 2.70
C TYR A 63 18.25 -13.72 1.22
N ASP A 64 19.42 -13.66 0.60
CA ASP A 64 19.74 -14.29 -0.68
C ASP A 64 20.83 -15.34 -0.43
N GLY A 65 20.46 -16.63 -0.51
CA GLY A 65 21.30 -17.71 0.02
C GLY A 65 21.54 -17.50 1.51
N ASP A 66 22.80 -17.34 1.91
CA ASP A 66 23.19 -17.10 3.30
C ASP A 66 23.53 -15.62 3.58
N LYS A 67 23.40 -14.74 2.58
CA LYS A 67 23.66 -13.32 2.71
C LYS A 67 22.41 -12.60 3.24
N PRO A 68 22.44 -12.01 4.45
CA PRO A 68 21.34 -11.18 4.91
C PRO A 68 21.28 -9.90 4.08
N LEU A 69 20.08 -9.53 3.63
CA LEU A 69 19.85 -8.35 2.81
C LEU A 69 19.33 -7.19 3.64
N MET A 70 18.12 -7.34 4.19
CA MET A 70 17.36 -6.23 4.76
C MET A 70 16.33 -6.71 5.79
N THR A 71 16.10 -5.91 6.83
CA THR A 71 14.94 -6.08 7.72
C THR A 71 13.76 -5.23 7.28
N PHE A 72 12.55 -5.78 7.34
CA PHE A 72 11.33 -5.12 6.87
C PHE A 72 10.37 -4.81 8.02
N HIS A 73 9.79 -3.63 7.93
CA HIS A 73 8.64 -3.20 8.71
C HIS A 73 7.48 -2.86 7.76
N LYS A 74 6.35 -2.40 8.31
CA LYS A 74 5.24 -1.89 7.50
C LYS A 74 5.72 -0.72 6.65
N LYS A 75 5.17 -0.58 5.44
CA LYS A 75 5.44 0.52 4.51
C LYS A 75 6.92 0.62 4.09
N HIS A 76 7.66 -0.48 4.09
CA HIS A 76 9.06 -0.49 3.66
C HIS A 76 9.18 -1.15 2.29
N ARG A 77 10.04 -0.59 1.44
CA ARG A 77 10.58 -1.27 0.26
C ARG A 77 12.11 -1.27 0.28
N TYR A 78 12.67 -2.23 -0.43
CA TYR A 78 14.11 -2.37 -0.61
C TYR A 78 14.41 -2.85 -2.02
N THR A 79 15.22 -2.07 -2.71
CA THR A 79 15.69 -2.36 -4.06
C THR A 79 17.01 -3.14 -4.00
N TYR A 80 16.97 -4.43 -4.32
CA TYR A 80 18.14 -5.30 -4.34
C TYR A 80 18.66 -5.48 -5.77
N VAL A 81 19.82 -4.87 -6.06
CA VAL A 81 20.55 -5.08 -7.31
C VAL A 81 21.45 -6.31 -7.16
N THR A 82 21.37 -7.26 -8.07
CA THR A 82 22.12 -8.53 -8.01
C THR A 82 22.51 -9.03 -9.39
N SER A 83 23.39 -10.02 -9.45
CA SER A 83 23.74 -10.72 -10.69
C SER A 83 22.54 -11.50 -11.24
N PRO A 84 22.36 -11.60 -12.57
CA PRO A 84 21.40 -12.53 -13.15
C PRO A 84 21.73 -13.99 -12.80
N GLY A 85 20.73 -14.87 -12.80
CA GLY A 85 20.88 -16.30 -12.56
C GLY A 85 19.95 -16.85 -11.48
N LYS A 86 20.35 -17.98 -10.89
CA LYS A 86 19.55 -18.68 -9.88
C LYS A 86 19.80 -18.12 -8.48
N HIS A 87 18.73 -17.75 -7.79
CA HIS A 87 18.77 -17.31 -6.39
C HIS A 87 17.81 -18.14 -5.53
N LEU A 88 18.10 -18.18 -4.23
CA LEU A 88 17.19 -18.72 -3.21
C LEU A 88 16.97 -17.64 -2.16
N PHE A 89 15.80 -17.00 -2.22
CA PHE A 89 15.41 -16.02 -1.22
C PHE A 89 14.79 -16.72 -0.02
N LYS A 90 15.13 -16.23 1.19
CA LYS A 90 14.57 -16.71 2.46
C LYS A 90 14.00 -15.52 3.22
N LEU A 91 12.75 -15.62 3.66
CA LEU A 91 12.09 -14.61 4.49
C LEU A 91 11.91 -15.19 5.89
N PHE A 92 12.61 -14.64 6.87
CA PHE A 92 12.45 -15.04 8.25
C PHE A 92 11.61 -14.04 9.02
N SER A 93 10.76 -14.57 9.88
CA SER A 93 10.23 -13.88 11.04
C SER A 93 10.71 -14.59 12.31
N VAL A 94 10.34 -14.04 13.45
CA VAL A 94 10.58 -14.68 14.74
C VAL A 94 9.98 -16.10 14.77
N ASN A 95 8.84 -16.39 14.13
CA ASN A 95 8.15 -17.68 14.28
C ASN A 95 8.03 -18.52 13.01
N SER A 96 8.44 -17.99 11.88
CA SER A 96 8.19 -18.62 10.58
C SER A 96 9.28 -18.27 9.60
N VAL A 97 9.44 -19.14 8.61
CA VAL A 97 10.32 -18.93 7.47
C VAL A 97 9.56 -19.29 6.21
N ASP A 98 9.83 -18.56 5.13
CA ASP A 98 9.37 -18.87 3.79
C ASP A 98 10.52 -18.85 2.81
N PHE A 99 10.41 -19.64 1.74
CA PHE A 99 11.45 -19.81 0.74
C PHE A 99 10.87 -19.50 -0.64
N MET A 100 11.68 -18.89 -1.49
CA MET A 100 11.32 -18.60 -2.86
C MET A 100 12.55 -18.74 -3.76
N GLY A 101 12.49 -19.67 -4.71
CA GLY A 101 13.50 -19.73 -5.76
C GLY A 101 13.35 -18.55 -6.72
N ALA A 102 14.42 -18.17 -7.41
CA ALA A 102 14.31 -17.18 -8.48
C ALA A 102 15.24 -17.54 -9.64
N ASP A 103 14.79 -17.20 -10.84
CA ASP A 103 15.57 -17.24 -12.07
C ASP A 103 15.55 -15.84 -12.66
N LEU A 104 16.63 -15.09 -12.45
CA LEU A 104 16.69 -13.67 -12.75
C LEU A 104 17.40 -13.45 -14.08
N LEU A 105 16.76 -12.73 -15.01
CA LEU A 105 17.36 -12.36 -16.30
C LEU A 105 18.01 -10.97 -16.22
N PRO A 106 19.09 -10.74 -17.01
CA PRO A 106 19.72 -9.43 -17.12
C PRO A 106 18.75 -8.36 -17.62
N GLY A 107 18.86 -7.14 -17.10
CA GLY A 107 18.04 -5.99 -17.49
C GLY A 107 16.58 -6.05 -17.06
N ARG A 108 16.23 -6.96 -16.13
CA ARG A 108 14.85 -7.12 -15.63
C ARG A 108 14.70 -6.76 -14.16
N THR A 109 13.57 -6.15 -13.86
CA THR A 109 13.12 -5.81 -12.50
C THR A 109 12.00 -6.76 -12.09
N TYR A 110 12.11 -7.33 -10.88
CA TYR A 110 11.17 -8.26 -10.29
C TYR A 110 10.56 -7.63 -9.04
N PHE A 111 9.28 -7.91 -8.76
CA PHE A 111 8.59 -7.36 -7.60
C PHE A 111 8.09 -8.50 -6.71
N VAL A 112 8.31 -8.33 -5.40
CA VAL A 112 8.01 -9.34 -4.40
C VAL A 112 7.29 -8.69 -3.25
N LEU A 113 6.00 -9.01 -3.12
CA LEU A 113 5.20 -8.60 -1.99
C LEU A 113 5.52 -9.46 -0.77
N LEU A 114 5.88 -8.81 0.34
CA LEU A 114 6.08 -9.45 1.63
C LEU A 114 4.79 -9.38 2.45
N THR A 115 4.17 -10.53 2.68
CA THR A 115 2.97 -10.62 3.51
C THR A 115 3.26 -11.21 4.88
N SER A 116 2.50 -10.80 5.88
CA SER A 116 2.57 -11.34 7.24
C SER A 116 1.17 -11.56 7.78
N SER A 117 0.91 -12.76 8.30
CA SER A 117 -0.27 -13.07 9.10
C SER A 117 0.09 -13.13 10.59
N MET A 118 -0.88 -13.50 11.42
CA MET A 118 -0.64 -13.76 12.84
C MET A 118 0.35 -14.92 13.08
N PHE A 119 0.56 -15.82 12.13
CA PHE A 119 1.41 -16.99 12.34
C PHE A 119 2.60 -17.05 11.39
N GLU A 120 2.43 -16.50 10.18
CA GLU A 120 3.32 -16.78 9.07
C GLU A 120 3.78 -15.51 8.38
N VAL A 121 4.94 -15.59 7.75
CA VAL A 121 5.40 -14.62 6.75
C VAL A 121 5.50 -15.33 5.42
N ARG A 122 5.15 -14.66 4.33
CA ARG A 122 5.16 -15.27 3.01
C ARG A 122 5.65 -14.30 1.94
N PHE A 123 6.48 -14.81 1.05
CA PHE A 123 6.71 -14.22 -0.26
C PHE A 123 5.47 -14.41 -1.14
N LYS A 124 5.11 -13.34 -1.84
CA LYS A 124 4.18 -13.36 -2.96
C LYS A 124 4.90 -12.76 -4.17
N PRO A 125 5.40 -13.60 -5.10
CA PRO A 125 5.90 -13.10 -6.37
C PRO A 125 4.77 -12.38 -7.10
N GLU A 126 4.95 -11.10 -7.40
CA GLU A 126 3.95 -10.34 -8.15
C GLU A 126 4.29 -10.37 -9.63
N HIS A 127 3.33 -10.81 -10.44
CA HIS A 127 3.45 -10.85 -11.88
C HIS A 127 2.71 -9.64 -12.43
N SER A 128 3.40 -8.74 -13.13
CA SER A 128 2.81 -7.52 -13.68
C SER A 128 1.60 -7.79 -14.59
N GLU A 129 1.58 -8.94 -15.26
CA GLU A 129 0.48 -9.40 -16.12
C GLU A 129 -0.82 -9.64 -15.33
N ASN A 130 -0.71 -10.07 -14.07
CA ASN A 130 -1.87 -10.40 -13.24
C ASN A 130 -2.37 -9.19 -12.43
N PHE A 131 -1.44 -8.33 -11.99
CA PHE A 131 -1.75 -7.24 -11.06
C PHE A 131 -1.98 -5.88 -11.74
N GLY A 132 -1.53 -5.73 -12.98
CA GLY A 132 -1.47 -4.45 -13.69
C GLY A 132 -0.29 -3.60 -13.22
N PHE A 133 0.57 -3.19 -14.15
CA PHE A 133 1.81 -2.46 -13.82
C PHE A 133 1.56 -1.13 -13.09
N GLY A 134 0.50 -0.39 -13.44
CA GLY A 134 0.16 0.87 -12.79
C GLY A 134 -0.13 0.70 -11.29
N LYS A 135 -1.01 -0.26 -10.96
CA LYS A 135 -1.37 -0.58 -9.57
C LYS A 135 -0.19 -1.12 -8.77
N LEU A 136 0.65 -1.96 -9.39
CA LEU A 136 1.89 -2.45 -8.77
C LEU A 136 2.80 -1.28 -8.37
N MET A 137 3.02 -0.34 -9.29
CA MET A 137 3.87 0.81 -9.03
C MET A 137 3.26 1.74 -7.99
N GLU A 138 1.94 1.90 -7.94
CA GLU A 138 1.24 2.65 -6.90
C GLU A 138 1.54 2.07 -5.51
N GLU A 139 1.37 0.76 -5.30
CA GLU A 139 1.66 0.12 -4.01
C GLU A 139 3.15 0.19 -3.64
N VAL A 140 4.03 -0.02 -4.62
CA VAL A 140 5.48 0.06 -4.41
C VAL A 140 5.91 1.50 -4.10
N ASN A 141 5.26 2.51 -4.70
CA ASN A 141 5.56 3.91 -4.45
C ASN A 141 4.99 4.43 -3.13
N ASP A 142 3.96 3.79 -2.60
CA ASP A 142 3.47 4.09 -1.25
C ASP A 142 4.42 3.56 -0.15
N CYS A 143 5.38 2.71 -0.50
CA CYS A 143 6.41 2.22 0.42
C CYS A 143 7.61 3.17 0.49
N GLU A 144 8.13 3.35 1.70
CA GLU A 144 9.37 4.08 1.97
C GLU A 144 10.58 3.22 1.59
N GLU A 145 11.43 3.73 0.70
CA GLU A 145 12.74 3.11 0.43
C GLU A 145 13.57 3.17 1.72
N ARG A 146 14.01 2.01 2.19
CA ARG A 146 14.85 1.92 3.38
C ARG A 146 16.20 1.35 3.02
N SER A 147 17.23 2.04 3.47
CA SER A 147 18.57 1.48 3.62
C SER A 147 18.82 1.31 5.11
N ILE A 148 19.11 0.09 5.54
CA ILE A 148 19.43 -0.21 6.93
C ILE A 148 20.94 -0.43 7.00
N PRO A 149 21.64 0.22 7.96
CA PRO A 149 23.06 0.02 8.13
C PRO A 149 23.39 -1.47 8.29
N LYS A 150 24.47 -1.92 7.64
CA LYS A 150 24.95 -3.31 7.74
C LYS A 150 25.14 -3.76 9.20
N SER A 151 25.45 -2.83 10.11
CA SER A 151 25.56 -3.10 11.55
C SER A 151 24.25 -3.56 12.18
N GLN A 152 23.13 -2.91 11.87
CA GLN A 152 21.82 -3.29 12.41
C GLN A 152 21.32 -4.62 11.85
N VAL A 153 21.63 -4.90 10.58
CA VAL A 153 21.36 -6.23 9.99
C VAL A 153 22.16 -7.28 10.75
N LYS A 154 23.47 -7.05 10.96
CA LYS A 154 24.33 -7.98 11.71
C LYS A 154 23.85 -8.20 13.15
N GLU A 155 23.48 -7.13 13.86
CA GLU A 155 22.92 -7.20 15.21
C GLU A 155 21.66 -8.08 15.24
N PHE A 156 20.71 -7.85 14.33
CA PHE A 156 19.52 -8.70 14.21
C PHE A 156 19.88 -10.17 13.95
N VAL A 157 20.83 -10.44 13.06
CA VAL A 157 21.23 -11.82 12.76
C VAL A 157 21.82 -12.50 13.99
N GLU A 158 22.70 -11.84 14.74
CA GLU A 158 23.31 -12.41 15.94
C GLU A 158 22.29 -12.61 17.07
N ASP A 159 21.40 -11.64 17.31
CA ASP A 159 20.34 -11.72 18.34
C ASP A 159 19.40 -12.91 18.13
N TYR A 160 19.18 -13.31 16.87
CA TYR A 160 18.25 -14.38 16.51
C TYR A 160 18.91 -15.63 15.92
N ARG A 161 20.25 -15.73 15.93
CA ARG A 161 21.03 -16.75 15.19
C ARG A 161 20.53 -18.18 15.40
N THR A 162 20.53 -18.68 16.64
CA THR A 162 20.10 -20.04 16.99
C THR A 162 18.69 -20.35 16.49
N ARG A 163 17.82 -19.33 16.49
CA ARG A 163 16.43 -19.46 16.07
C ARG A 163 16.30 -19.49 14.56
N LEU A 164 17.03 -18.61 13.87
CA LEU A 164 17.09 -18.59 12.41
C LEU A 164 17.67 -19.89 11.88
N ASP A 165 18.72 -20.43 12.50
CA ASP A 165 19.31 -21.72 12.12
C ASP A 165 18.32 -22.87 12.24
N ARG A 166 17.56 -22.91 13.35
CA ARG A 166 16.50 -23.91 13.55
C ARG A 166 15.41 -23.79 12.49
N LEU A 167 14.90 -22.58 12.24
CA LEU A 167 13.88 -22.32 11.23
C LEU A 167 14.38 -22.68 9.83
N ASN A 168 15.63 -22.31 9.50
CA ASN A 168 16.25 -22.62 8.21
C ASN A 168 16.33 -24.13 8.00
N LYS A 169 16.77 -24.89 9.01
CA LYS A 169 16.86 -26.36 8.94
C LYS A 169 15.50 -27.01 8.72
N THR A 170 14.48 -26.65 9.50
CA THR A 170 13.14 -27.25 9.38
C THR A 170 12.45 -26.80 8.09
N GLY A 171 12.50 -25.51 7.79
CA GLY A 171 11.80 -24.93 6.64
C GLY A 171 12.44 -25.31 5.31
N SER A 172 13.77 -25.35 5.22
CA SER A 172 14.47 -25.77 3.99
C SER A 172 14.16 -27.22 3.66
N SER A 173 14.04 -28.09 4.67
CA SER A 173 13.70 -29.50 4.45
C SER A 173 12.29 -29.63 3.87
N SER A 174 11.32 -28.86 4.40
CA SER A 174 9.94 -28.81 3.87
C SER A 174 9.91 -28.28 2.45
N PHE A 175 10.59 -27.16 2.17
CA PHE A 175 10.61 -26.55 0.84
C PHE A 175 11.24 -27.47 -0.21
N LEU A 176 12.34 -28.17 0.14
CA LEU A 176 12.97 -29.14 -0.76
C LEU A 176 12.16 -30.43 -0.93
N ALA A 177 11.29 -30.76 0.01
CA ALA A 177 10.38 -31.89 -0.12
C ALA A 177 9.18 -31.58 -1.05
N GLU A 178 8.83 -30.31 -1.23
CA GLU A 178 7.78 -29.92 -2.18
C GLU A 178 8.21 -30.21 -3.64
N PRO A 179 7.31 -30.71 -4.49
CA PRO A 179 7.56 -30.81 -5.93
C PRO A 179 7.94 -29.46 -6.53
N GLU A 180 8.88 -29.44 -7.48
CA GLU A 180 9.38 -28.18 -8.06
C GLU A 180 8.28 -27.29 -8.65
N SER A 181 7.20 -27.90 -9.19
CA SER A 181 6.04 -27.19 -9.72
C SER A 181 5.26 -26.40 -8.66
N ASN A 182 5.35 -26.81 -7.40
CA ASN A 182 4.58 -26.23 -6.29
C ASN A 182 5.42 -25.21 -5.50
N ARG A 183 6.74 -25.24 -5.67
CA ARG A 183 7.64 -24.30 -4.99
C ARG A 183 7.40 -22.88 -5.52
N LYS A 184 7.32 -21.91 -4.61
CA LYS A 184 7.28 -20.49 -4.96
C LYS A 184 8.54 -20.14 -5.75
N ARG A 185 8.35 -19.55 -6.94
CA ARG A 185 9.45 -19.18 -7.82
C ARG A 185 9.17 -17.85 -8.53
N LEU A 186 10.14 -16.93 -8.49
CA LEU A 186 10.23 -15.85 -9.47
C LEU A 186 10.74 -16.46 -10.77
N LYS A 187 9.87 -16.51 -11.79
CA LYS A 187 10.22 -17.09 -13.08
C LYS A 187 10.97 -16.06 -13.93
N ALA A 188 11.81 -16.53 -14.85
CA ALA A 188 12.60 -15.67 -15.73
C ALA A 188 11.74 -14.63 -16.46
N GLU A 189 10.59 -15.07 -16.96
CA GLU A 189 9.62 -14.27 -17.70
C GLU A 189 8.85 -13.24 -16.87
N SER A 190 8.79 -13.40 -15.54
CA SER A 190 8.01 -12.48 -14.68
C SER A 190 8.67 -11.13 -14.45
N GLY A 191 9.96 -11.01 -14.77
CA GLY A 191 10.68 -9.75 -14.66
C GLY A 191 10.22 -8.80 -15.76
N ILE A 192 10.09 -7.51 -15.46
CA ILE A 192 9.72 -6.50 -16.43
C ILE A 192 10.92 -5.69 -16.88
N VAL A 193 10.91 -5.26 -18.14
CA VAL A 193 11.86 -4.28 -18.66
C VAL A 193 11.22 -2.92 -18.52
N ILE A 194 11.69 -2.12 -17.55
CA ILE A 194 11.19 -0.76 -17.36
C ILE A 194 11.81 0.14 -18.45
N PRO A 195 11.00 0.71 -19.37
CA PRO A 195 11.51 1.50 -20.47
C PRO A 195 12.21 2.78 -19.99
N ASP A 196 13.21 3.22 -20.76
CA ASP A 196 13.92 4.49 -20.54
C ASP A 196 13.04 5.68 -20.96
N THR A 197 12.02 6.00 -20.17
CA THR A 197 11.12 7.11 -20.47
C THR A 197 11.76 8.47 -20.16
N GLN A 198 12.81 8.52 -19.33
CA GLN A 198 13.48 9.77 -18.97
C GLN A 198 14.26 10.40 -20.14
N LYS A 199 14.80 9.61 -21.08
CA LYS A 199 15.47 10.19 -22.26
C LYS A 199 14.54 10.80 -23.30
N ARG A 200 13.22 10.52 -23.27
CA ARG A 200 12.28 11.03 -24.29
C ARG A 200 11.57 12.32 -23.88
N ALA A 201 11.47 12.62 -22.58
CA ALA A 201 10.81 13.83 -22.10
C ALA A 201 11.68 15.10 -22.21
N VAL A 202 13.01 14.98 -22.20
CA VAL A 202 13.92 16.16 -22.23
C VAL A 202 14.14 16.72 -23.65
N ALA A 203 13.94 15.91 -24.71
CA ALA A 203 14.23 16.34 -26.09
C ALA A 203 13.01 16.86 -26.88
N LYS A 204 11.79 16.82 -26.34
CA LYS A 204 10.59 17.34 -27.03
C LYS A 204 9.70 18.26 -26.19
N SER A 205 10.13 18.64 -24.98
CA SER A 205 9.39 19.55 -24.10
C SER A 205 10.06 20.93 -23.99
N SER A 206 10.38 21.55 -25.13
CA SER A 206 10.73 22.98 -25.18
C SER A 206 9.60 23.87 -25.73
N ALA A 207 8.35 23.36 -25.81
CA ALA A 207 7.22 24.16 -26.28
C ALA A 207 5.82 23.73 -25.74
N ALA A 208 5.72 22.77 -24.82
CA ALA A 208 4.45 22.43 -24.18
C ALA A 208 4.52 22.82 -22.70
N GLY A 209 3.62 23.71 -22.29
CA GLY A 209 3.59 24.29 -20.95
C GLY A 209 3.65 23.23 -19.86
N VAL A 210 4.44 23.52 -18.82
CA VAL A 210 4.47 22.77 -17.57
C VAL A 210 3.02 22.48 -17.15
N PRO A 211 2.61 21.20 -16.99
CA PRO A 211 1.31 20.90 -16.41
C PRO A 211 1.28 21.57 -15.05
N LYS A 212 0.45 22.61 -14.94
CA LYS A 212 0.24 23.41 -13.74
C LYS A 212 -0.03 22.42 -12.62
N THR A 213 0.79 22.42 -11.57
CA THR A 213 0.53 21.68 -10.33
C THR A 213 -0.96 21.84 -10.01
N PRO A 214 -1.73 20.76 -9.85
CA PRO A 214 -3.15 20.87 -9.55
C PRO A 214 -3.28 21.82 -8.36
N ALA A 215 -4.01 22.91 -8.57
CA ALA A 215 -4.20 23.91 -7.53
C ALA A 215 -4.85 23.19 -6.35
N ALA A 216 -4.32 23.40 -5.14
CA ALA A 216 -4.92 22.82 -3.93
C ALA A 216 -6.43 23.11 -3.92
N PRO A 217 -7.28 22.14 -3.50
CA PRO A 217 -8.73 22.31 -3.54
C PRO A 217 -9.14 23.57 -2.79
N GLU A 218 -10.02 24.37 -3.39
CA GLU A 218 -10.51 25.59 -2.75
C GLU A 218 -11.45 25.20 -1.60
N LEU A 219 -10.90 25.16 -0.39
CA LEU A 219 -11.66 24.80 0.82
C LEU A 219 -12.56 25.95 1.29
N SER A 220 -12.33 27.19 0.84
CA SER A 220 -13.12 28.34 1.26
C SER A 220 -14.43 28.44 0.49
N ALA A 221 -15.55 28.34 1.20
CA ALA A 221 -16.86 28.64 0.64
C ALA A 221 -17.02 30.14 0.32
N SER A 222 -17.67 30.44 -0.81
CA SER A 222 -18.10 31.82 -1.10
C SER A 222 -19.28 32.22 -0.21
N LYS A 223 -19.61 33.51 -0.14
CA LYS A 223 -20.72 34.01 0.70
C LYS A 223 -22.08 33.38 0.37
N ASP A 224 -22.25 32.91 -0.86
CA ASP A 224 -23.52 32.38 -1.36
C ASP A 224 -23.48 30.86 -1.58
N SER A 225 -22.39 30.20 -1.17
CA SER A 225 -22.20 28.76 -1.32
C SER A 225 -21.78 28.09 -0.02
N VAL A 226 -21.78 26.77 -0.03
CA VAL A 226 -21.25 25.93 1.02
C VAL A 226 -20.23 24.99 0.41
N VAL A 227 -19.18 24.67 1.16
CA VAL A 227 -18.25 23.59 0.82
C VAL A 227 -18.44 22.45 1.83
N ILE A 228 -18.66 21.22 1.35
CA ILE A 228 -18.61 20.01 2.16
C ILE A 228 -17.40 19.20 1.73
N VAL A 229 -16.42 19.08 2.62
CA VAL A 229 -15.20 18.31 2.39
C VAL A 229 -15.43 16.89 2.90
N PHE A 230 -15.61 15.98 1.95
CA PHE A 230 -15.58 14.55 2.23
C PHE A 230 -14.15 14.08 2.20
N TYR A 231 -13.71 13.36 3.22
CA TYR A 231 -12.36 12.81 3.22
C TYR A 231 -12.31 11.45 3.89
N ARG A 232 -11.40 10.62 3.38
CA ARG A 232 -11.17 9.27 3.87
C ARG A 232 -9.71 9.10 4.28
N PRO A 233 -9.35 9.41 5.53
CA PRO A 233 -7.95 9.47 5.95
C PRO A 233 -7.29 8.09 5.89
N SER A 234 -6.00 8.08 5.56
CA SER A 234 -5.18 6.86 5.54
C SER A 234 -5.09 6.27 6.96
N GLY A 235 -5.65 5.09 7.17
CA GLY A 235 -5.56 4.41 8.46
C GLY A 235 -6.32 3.09 8.53
N MET A 236 -7.33 2.94 7.66
CA MET A 236 -8.15 1.73 7.59
C MET A 236 -8.03 1.16 6.17
N GLU A 237 -7.14 0.17 6.04
CA GLU A 237 -6.62 -0.44 4.81
C GLU A 237 -7.69 -1.28 4.05
N PHE A 238 -8.89 -0.74 3.86
CA PHE A 238 -9.98 -1.41 3.15
C PHE A 238 -10.08 -0.88 1.72
N PRO A 239 -9.89 -1.72 0.69
CA PRO A 239 -9.76 -1.26 -0.69
C PRO A 239 -11.11 -0.93 -1.37
N PHE A 240 -12.24 -1.02 -0.66
CA PHE A 240 -13.54 -0.77 -1.27
C PHE A 240 -13.74 0.71 -1.55
N ARG A 241 -14.47 1.01 -2.64
CA ARG A 241 -14.86 2.37 -2.97
C ARG A 241 -16.10 2.74 -2.19
N THR A 242 -16.25 4.03 -1.94
CA THR A 242 -17.50 4.58 -1.43
C THR A 242 -18.03 5.60 -2.40
N VAL A 243 -19.34 5.65 -2.58
CA VAL A 243 -19.99 6.63 -3.45
C VAL A 243 -20.94 7.47 -2.63
N ILE A 244 -20.85 8.79 -2.81
CA ILE A 244 -21.70 9.74 -2.12
C ILE A 244 -22.71 10.30 -3.11
N LEU A 245 -23.98 10.28 -2.71
CA LEU A 245 -25.07 10.97 -3.39
C LEU A 245 -25.59 12.10 -2.49
N ASP A 246 -26.04 13.19 -3.10
CA ASP A 246 -26.90 14.18 -2.47
C ASP A 246 -28.31 14.04 -3.04
N GLY A 247 -29.21 13.51 -2.21
CA GLY A 247 -30.53 13.04 -2.63
C GLY A 247 -30.41 11.86 -3.61
N VAL A 248 -30.48 12.18 -4.91
CA VAL A 248 -30.34 11.21 -6.02
C VAL A 248 -29.17 11.54 -6.94
N THR A 249 -28.50 12.67 -6.71
CA THR A 249 -27.43 13.17 -7.58
C THR A 249 -26.09 12.61 -7.10
N PRO A 250 -25.34 11.85 -7.93
CA PRO A 250 -23.99 11.42 -7.58
C PRO A 250 -23.07 12.62 -7.38
N VAL A 251 -22.34 12.63 -6.27
CA VAL A 251 -21.40 13.71 -5.91
C VAL A 251 -19.97 13.27 -6.17
N VAL A 252 -19.54 12.16 -5.57
CA VAL A 252 -18.15 11.68 -5.68
C VAL A 252 -18.03 10.17 -5.42
N SER A 253 -17.07 9.50 -6.06
CA SER A 253 -16.54 8.20 -5.60
C SER A 253 -15.19 8.41 -4.92
N LEU A 254 -15.08 7.94 -3.68
CA LEU A 254 -13.88 8.09 -2.87
C LEU A 254 -13.17 6.74 -2.72
N ALA A 255 -11.91 6.74 -3.14
CA ALA A 255 -10.95 5.69 -2.82
C ALA A 255 -10.37 5.92 -1.41
N PRO A 256 -9.67 4.94 -0.82
CA PRO A 256 -8.86 5.19 0.37
C PRO A 256 -7.90 6.36 0.13
N ARG A 257 -7.68 7.20 1.15
CA ARG A 257 -6.76 8.35 1.07
C ARG A 257 -7.16 9.38 0.04
N THR A 258 -8.45 9.54 -0.23
CA THR A 258 -8.92 10.62 -1.09
C THR A 258 -9.76 11.62 -0.32
N MET A 259 -9.77 12.86 -0.81
CA MET A 259 -10.68 13.90 -0.38
C MET A 259 -11.36 14.55 -1.57
N TYR A 260 -12.52 15.15 -1.33
CA TYR A 260 -13.29 15.87 -2.32
C TYR A 260 -14.04 17.04 -1.67
N ALA A 261 -13.86 18.24 -2.24
CA ALA A 261 -14.54 19.44 -1.83
C ALA A 261 -15.81 19.65 -2.67
N TYR A 262 -16.97 19.34 -2.09
CA TYR A 262 -18.26 19.49 -2.74
C TYR A 262 -18.82 20.89 -2.52
N ASN A 263 -18.85 21.69 -3.59
CA ASN A 263 -19.51 23.00 -3.60
C ASN A 263 -21.02 22.81 -3.83
N CYS A 264 -21.84 23.25 -2.87
CA CYS A 264 -23.29 23.13 -2.94
C CYS A 264 -24.01 24.42 -2.50
N SER A 265 -25.32 24.48 -2.75
CA SER A 265 -26.17 25.57 -2.25
C SER A 265 -26.35 25.45 -0.72
N PRO A 266 -26.60 26.56 0.00
CA PRO A 266 -27.06 26.49 1.39
C PRO A 266 -28.43 25.82 1.51
N GLY A 267 -28.72 25.19 2.64
CA GLY A 267 -30.02 24.58 2.95
C GLY A 267 -29.92 23.10 3.33
N LYS A 268 -31.01 22.36 3.11
CA LYS A 268 -31.12 20.94 3.45
C LYS A 268 -30.58 20.05 2.34
N HIS A 269 -29.71 19.13 2.72
CA HIS A 269 -29.14 18.08 1.88
C HIS A 269 -29.39 16.72 2.53
N LEU A 270 -29.53 15.69 1.70
CA LEU A 270 -29.67 14.32 2.15
C LEU A 270 -28.50 13.52 1.59
N LEU A 271 -27.42 13.49 2.35
CA LEU A 271 -26.18 12.84 1.93
C LEU A 271 -26.28 11.34 2.18
N LYS A 272 -26.00 10.55 1.17
CA LYS A 272 -26.06 9.08 1.23
C LYS A 272 -24.71 8.50 0.84
N LEU A 273 -24.13 7.70 1.72
CA LEU A 273 -22.84 7.05 1.54
C LEU A 273 -23.06 5.57 1.25
N PHE A 274 -22.72 5.13 0.05
CA PHE A 274 -22.84 3.73 -0.37
C PHE A 274 -21.47 3.06 -0.40
N SER A 275 -21.41 1.81 0.06
CA SER A 275 -20.36 0.85 -0.32
C SER A 275 -21.03 -0.40 -0.86
N LEU A 276 -20.90 -0.62 -2.17
CA LEU A 276 -21.50 -1.78 -2.83
C LEU A 276 -20.81 -3.06 -2.40
N GLU A 277 -19.47 -3.03 -2.29
CA GLU A 277 -18.66 -4.18 -1.88
C GLU A 277 -18.99 -4.65 -0.46
N GLN A 278 -19.41 -3.73 0.41
CA GLN A 278 -19.83 -4.05 1.78
C GLN A 278 -21.34 -4.18 1.95
N GLN A 279 -22.13 -3.91 0.90
CA GLN A 279 -23.59 -3.84 0.93
C GLN A 279 -24.12 -2.98 2.09
N SER A 280 -23.47 -1.83 2.30
CA SER A 280 -23.78 -0.91 3.38
C SER A 280 -24.13 0.47 2.84
N VAL A 281 -25.05 1.14 3.52
CA VAL A 281 -25.41 2.52 3.27
C VAL A 281 -25.48 3.27 4.60
N ASP A 282 -25.07 4.53 4.59
CA ASP A 282 -25.32 5.47 5.68
C ASP A 282 -25.96 6.75 5.14
N ILE A 283 -26.82 7.37 5.93
CA ILE A 283 -27.64 8.52 5.53
C ILE A 283 -27.47 9.64 6.56
N LEU A 284 -27.11 10.83 6.08
CA LEU A 284 -26.90 12.03 6.88
C LEU A 284 -27.78 13.16 6.33
N GLU A 285 -28.71 13.67 7.16
CA GLU A 285 -29.43 14.92 6.87
C GLU A 285 -28.52 16.10 7.27
N ALA A 286 -28.15 16.94 6.31
CA ALA A 286 -27.30 18.09 6.55
C ALA A 286 -28.05 19.39 6.28
N ASN A 287 -28.19 20.25 7.29
CA ASN A 287 -28.63 21.63 7.08
C ASN A 287 -27.40 22.54 7.11
N VAL A 288 -26.99 23.02 5.94
CA VAL A 288 -25.72 23.75 5.78
C VAL A 288 -25.95 25.23 5.52
N VAL A 289 -25.08 26.06 6.09
CA VAL A 289 -25.20 27.53 6.09
C VAL A 289 -24.19 28.15 5.14
N ALA A 290 -24.64 29.14 4.37
CA ALA A 290 -23.82 29.86 3.40
C ALA A 290 -22.52 30.43 4.01
N GLY A 291 -21.44 30.43 3.23
CA GLY A 291 -20.12 30.90 3.66
C GLY A 291 -19.39 29.97 4.63
N ARG A 292 -19.90 28.75 4.86
CA ARG A 292 -19.26 27.76 5.74
C ARG A 292 -18.74 26.54 4.99
N THR A 293 -17.74 25.94 5.61
CA THR A 293 -17.11 24.69 5.19
C THR A 293 -17.34 23.62 6.24
N TYR A 294 -17.82 22.45 5.81
CA TYR A 294 -18.10 21.31 6.66
C TYR A 294 -17.12 20.19 6.35
N PHE A 295 -16.73 19.41 7.35
CA PHE A 295 -15.81 18.28 7.19
C PHE A 295 -16.50 16.99 7.60
N LEU A 296 -16.56 16.04 6.67
CA LEU A 296 -17.17 14.73 6.87
C LEU A 296 -16.12 13.65 6.67
N GLU A 297 -15.72 13.02 7.77
CA GLU A 297 -14.79 11.88 7.73
C GLU A 297 -15.56 10.61 7.40
N ILE A 298 -15.08 9.84 6.43
CA ILE A 298 -15.69 8.57 6.06
C ILE A 298 -14.93 7.44 6.74
N HIS A 299 -15.64 6.74 7.64
CA HIS A 299 -15.04 5.70 8.45
C HIS A 299 -15.70 4.34 8.17
N PRO A 300 -14.91 3.33 7.77
CA PRO A 300 -15.39 1.96 7.82
C PRO A 300 -15.47 1.52 9.29
N GLN A 301 -16.52 0.81 9.68
CA GLN A 301 -16.66 0.21 11.00
C GLN A 301 -16.82 -1.30 10.85
N LEU A 302 -16.13 -2.06 11.70
CA LEU A 302 -16.32 -3.51 11.73
C LEU A 302 -17.66 -3.81 12.39
N ASN A 303 -18.54 -4.53 11.71
CA ASN A 303 -19.78 -4.98 12.33
C ASN A 303 -19.43 -6.12 13.29
N GLU A 304 -19.35 -5.82 14.59
CA GLU A 304 -19.10 -6.82 15.64
C GLU A 304 -20.32 -7.73 15.91
N SER A 305 -21.43 -7.51 15.21
CA SER A 305 -22.64 -8.30 15.35
C SER A 305 -22.45 -9.71 14.80
N GLY A 306 -21.79 -10.56 15.57
CA GLY A 306 -21.81 -12.03 15.45
C GLY A 306 -23.18 -12.64 15.76
N LYS A 307 -24.27 -11.87 15.68
CA LYS A 307 -25.61 -12.44 15.50
C LYS A 307 -25.74 -12.70 14.01
N GLU A 308 -25.35 -13.90 13.59
CA GLU A 308 -25.76 -14.46 12.31
C GLU A 308 -27.29 -14.29 12.22
N ASP A 309 -27.75 -13.29 11.47
CA ASP A 309 -29.12 -13.26 11.01
C ASP A 309 -29.28 -14.51 10.15
N ARG A 310 -29.86 -15.56 10.75
CA ARG A 310 -30.24 -16.81 10.11
C ARG A 310 -31.40 -16.56 9.14
N PHE A 311 -31.21 -15.69 8.15
CA PHE A 311 -31.98 -15.75 6.92
C PHE A 311 -31.29 -16.76 6.01
N THR A 312 -31.55 -18.04 6.30
CA THR A 312 -31.25 -19.13 5.38
C THR A 312 -32.18 -19.02 4.17
N ALA A 313 -31.75 -18.29 3.15
CA ALA A 313 -32.09 -18.69 1.79
C ALA A 313 -31.25 -19.94 1.49
N GLU A 314 -31.89 -21.11 1.45
CA GLU A 314 -31.26 -22.37 1.07
C GLU A 314 -30.56 -22.21 -0.29
N GLY A 315 -29.23 -22.38 -0.33
CA GLY A 315 -28.52 -22.64 -1.59
C GLY A 315 -27.25 -21.82 -1.87
N ALA A 316 -26.93 -20.77 -1.11
CA ALA A 316 -25.71 -20.01 -1.36
C ALA A 316 -24.48 -20.67 -0.68
N PRO A 317 -23.34 -20.83 -1.38
CA PRO A 317 -22.13 -21.39 -0.79
C PRO A 317 -21.64 -20.50 0.36
N LYS A 318 -21.37 -21.12 1.53
CA LYS A 318 -20.79 -20.45 2.70
C LYS A 318 -19.45 -19.81 2.31
N SER A 319 -19.44 -18.52 2.05
CA SER A 319 -18.21 -17.76 1.86
C SER A 319 -17.43 -17.78 3.18
N ALA A 320 -16.13 -18.06 3.08
CA ALA A 320 -15.27 -18.26 4.24
C ALA A 320 -15.16 -16.96 5.07
N GLY A 321 -15.83 -16.91 6.22
CA GLY A 321 -15.53 -16.02 7.36
C GLY A 321 -15.18 -14.56 7.04
N GLY A 322 -15.84 -13.95 6.06
CA GLY A 322 -15.63 -12.56 5.68
C GLY A 322 -16.07 -11.62 6.81
N ARG A 323 -15.17 -10.74 7.25
CA ARG A 323 -15.57 -9.64 8.14
C ARG A 323 -16.45 -8.67 7.34
N HIS A 324 -17.67 -8.42 7.83
CA HIS A 324 -18.55 -7.41 7.27
C HIS A 324 -18.23 -6.05 7.86
N TYR A 325 -18.09 -5.05 7.01
CA TYR A 325 -17.91 -3.66 7.41
C TYR A 325 -19.16 -2.86 7.08
N SER A 326 -19.42 -1.81 7.84
CA SER A 326 -20.33 -0.73 7.49
C SER A 326 -19.51 0.52 7.20
N VAL A 327 -20.05 1.44 6.40
CA VAL A 327 -19.43 2.76 6.16
C VAL A 327 -20.29 3.81 6.83
N HIS A 328 -19.66 4.78 7.47
CA HIS A 328 -20.36 5.83 8.21
C HIS A 328 -19.78 7.21 7.90
N PHE A 329 -20.65 8.20 7.83
CA PHE A 329 -20.27 9.59 7.99
C PHE A 329 -19.95 9.87 9.46
N ILE A 330 -18.81 10.50 9.72
CA ILE A 330 -18.48 11.05 11.03
C ILE A 330 -18.38 12.58 10.88
N PRO A 331 -19.46 13.31 11.23
CA PRO A 331 -19.44 14.75 11.35
C PRO A 331 -18.33 15.21 12.27
N GLN A 332 -17.46 16.06 11.74
CA GLN A 332 -16.33 16.55 12.50
C GLN A 332 -16.70 17.83 13.24
N LEU A 333 -17.09 17.68 14.51
CA LEU A 333 -17.42 18.78 15.42
C LEU A 333 -16.13 19.33 16.06
N TYR A 334 -15.29 19.99 15.26
CA TYR A 334 -14.01 20.48 15.78
C TYR A 334 -14.12 21.92 16.30
N PRO A 335 -13.87 22.16 17.60
CA PRO A 335 -13.45 23.50 18.03
C PRO A 335 -12.15 23.88 17.32
N ALA A 336 -11.97 25.18 17.04
CA ALA A 336 -10.84 25.74 16.27
C ALA A 336 -9.44 25.20 16.68
N LYS A 337 -9.28 24.77 17.93
CA LYS A 337 -8.04 24.17 18.46
C LYS A 337 -7.57 22.87 17.77
N TYR A 338 -8.44 22.15 17.06
CA TYR A 338 -8.07 20.91 16.34
C TYR A 338 -7.82 21.11 14.85
N TRP A 339 -7.83 22.36 14.36
CA TRP A 339 -7.68 22.66 12.93
C TRP A 339 -6.41 22.08 12.30
N SER A 340 -5.28 22.13 13.01
CA SER A 340 -4.02 21.56 12.54
C SER A 340 -4.08 20.04 12.31
N GLU A 341 -4.91 19.33 13.07
CA GLU A 341 -5.08 17.88 12.90
C GLU A 341 -5.85 17.57 11.61
N ILE A 342 -6.88 18.36 11.29
CA ILE A 342 -7.64 18.23 10.04
C ILE A 342 -6.72 18.47 8.85
N LEU A 343 -6.00 19.59 8.84
CA LEU A 343 -5.06 19.89 7.76
C LEU A 343 -4.03 18.77 7.60
N ALA A 344 -3.47 18.26 8.69
CA ALA A 344 -2.56 17.13 8.63
C ALA A 344 -3.21 15.83 8.10
N LYS A 345 -4.51 15.60 8.31
CA LYS A 345 -5.25 14.48 7.71
C LYS A 345 -5.49 14.70 6.22
N LEU A 346 -5.88 15.92 5.82
CA LEU A 346 -6.14 16.29 4.42
C LEU A 346 -4.86 16.29 3.59
N ASP A 347 -3.73 16.76 4.14
CA ASP A 347 -2.41 16.72 3.50
C ASP A 347 -1.94 15.30 3.15
N ARG A 348 -2.53 14.27 3.77
CA ARG A 348 -2.26 12.85 3.47
C ARG A 348 -3.22 12.25 2.44
N CYS A 349 -4.20 13.02 1.99
CA CYS A 349 -5.20 12.61 1.03
C CYS A 349 -4.88 13.18 -0.35
N ASP A 350 -5.03 12.33 -1.37
CA ASP A 350 -5.05 12.76 -2.76
C ASP A 350 -6.42 13.35 -3.11
N GLU A 351 -6.49 14.18 -4.14
CA GLU A 351 -7.78 14.64 -4.65
C GLU A 351 -8.48 13.49 -5.38
N ALA A 352 -9.77 13.29 -5.12
CA ALA A 352 -10.56 12.27 -5.78
C ALA A 352 -10.64 12.54 -7.29
N SER A 353 -10.54 11.49 -8.11
CA SER A 353 -10.61 11.59 -9.57
C SER A 353 -11.95 12.18 -10.06
N ASP A 354 -11.89 12.84 -11.24
CA ASP A 354 -12.96 13.65 -11.84
C ASP A 354 -14.34 12.91 -11.88
N PRO A 355 -15.43 13.56 -11.43
CA PRO A 355 -16.79 12.99 -11.37
C PRO A 355 -17.41 12.55 -12.72
N LYS A 356 -16.78 12.80 -13.87
CA LYS A 356 -17.33 12.49 -15.19
C LYS A 356 -17.71 11.01 -15.37
N ASP A 357 -16.96 10.09 -14.77
CA ASP A 357 -17.22 8.65 -14.88
C ASP A 357 -18.29 8.15 -13.87
N LEU A 358 -18.73 9.01 -12.93
CA LEU A 358 -19.67 8.60 -11.88
C LEU A 358 -21.09 8.42 -12.36
N SER A 359 -21.51 9.19 -13.37
CA SER A 359 -22.87 9.07 -13.91
C SER A 359 -23.05 7.72 -14.62
N GLU A 360 -22.09 7.31 -15.45
CA GLU A 360 -22.13 5.99 -16.09
C GLU A 360 -22.06 4.87 -15.05
N TRP A 361 -21.14 4.98 -14.08
CA TRP A 361 -21.05 4.00 -12.99
C TRP A 361 -22.35 3.89 -12.18
N ALA A 362 -22.98 5.02 -11.84
CA ALA A 362 -24.23 5.03 -11.07
C ALA A 362 -25.39 4.42 -11.86
N ILE A 363 -25.40 4.56 -13.19
CA ILE A 363 -26.37 3.90 -14.07
C ILE A 363 -26.14 2.39 -14.05
N ASP A 364 -24.90 1.95 -14.25
CA ASP A 364 -24.52 0.52 -14.28
C ASP A 364 -24.85 -0.21 -12.96
N HIS A 365 -24.86 0.51 -11.84
CA HIS A 365 -25.12 -0.05 -10.51
C HIS A 365 -26.46 0.42 -9.91
N SER A 366 -27.35 0.98 -10.72
CA SER A 366 -28.58 1.66 -10.25
C SER A 366 -29.53 0.75 -9.46
N ASP A 367 -29.64 -0.53 -9.81
CA ASP A 367 -30.48 -1.49 -9.09
C ASP A 367 -29.91 -1.83 -7.70
N GLU A 368 -28.59 -1.97 -7.58
CA GLU A 368 -27.95 -2.23 -6.30
C GLU A 368 -28.04 -1.01 -5.38
N ILE A 369 -27.80 0.19 -5.93
CA ILE A 369 -27.98 1.46 -5.22
C ILE A 369 -29.43 1.58 -4.75
N ARG A 370 -30.43 1.31 -5.59
CA ARG A 370 -31.85 1.38 -5.22
C ARG A 370 -32.19 0.42 -4.08
N ARG A 371 -31.66 -0.81 -4.12
CA ARG A 371 -31.86 -1.81 -3.06
C ARG A 371 -31.26 -1.34 -1.73
N LEU A 372 -30.04 -0.82 -1.75
CA LEU A 372 -29.38 -0.27 -0.56
C LEU A 372 -30.11 0.97 -0.06
N ASP A 373 -30.55 1.87 -0.95
CA ASP A 373 -31.26 3.10 -0.59
C ASP A 373 -32.57 2.78 0.15
N GLN A 374 -33.35 1.82 -0.34
CA GLN A 374 -34.57 1.37 0.35
C GLN A 374 -34.28 0.84 1.75
N LYS A 375 -33.20 0.07 1.91
CA LYS A 375 -32.75 -0.44 3.21
C LYS A 375 -32.35 0.73 4.13
N GLY A 376 -31.48 1.61 3.66
CA GLY A 376 -30.97 2.75 4.42
C GLY A 376 -32.07 3.73 4.83
N VAL A 377 -33.01 4.04 3.94
CA VAL A 377 -34.15 4.91 4.25
C VAL A 377 -35.06 4.26 5.30
N SER A 378 -35.30 2.95 5.21
CA SER A 378 -36.10 2.23 6.21
C SER A 378 -35.41 2.24 7.58
N GLU A 379 -34.09 2.04 7.62
CA GLU A 379 -33.29 2.10 8.85
C GLU A 379 -33.26 3.53 9.42
N PHE A 380 -33.05 4.54 8.58
CA PHE A 380 -33.03 5.96 8.95
C PHE A 380 -34.39 6.43 9.51
N LEU A 381 -35.50 6.07 8.86
CA LEU A 381 -36.85 6.42 9.32
C LEU A 381 -37.29 5.61 10.55
N GLY A 382 -36.83 4.35 10.65
CA GLY A 382 -37.15 3.47 11.78
C GLY A 382 -36.38 3.82 13.06
N ALA A 383 -35.21 4.45 12.93
CA ALA A 383 -34.45 5.01 14.04
C ALA A 383 -35.13 6.28 14.56
N LYS A 384 -36.17 6.13 15.38
CA LYS A 384 -36.75 7.23 16.17
C LYS A 384 -35.61 7.95 16.90
N GLU A 385 -35.41 9.23 16.56
CA GLU A 385 -34.46 10.14 17.22
C GLU A 385 -32.97 9.89 16.93
N ASN A 386 -32.61 9.58 15.68
CA ASN A 386 -31.21 9.55 15.27
C ASN A 386 -30.63 10.98 15.13
N GLU A 387 -30.47 11.71 16.24
CA GLU A 387 -29.76 12.99 16.26
C GLU A 387 -28.33 12.84 15.71
N ALA A 388 -27.72 11.66 15.86
CA ALA A 388 -26.43 11.31 15.27
C ALA A 388 -26.41 11.32 13.74
N ALA A 389 -27.57 11.20 13.08
CA ALA A 389 -27.71 11.24 11.63
C ALA A 389 -28.02 12.64 11.08
N ARG A 390 -27.76 13.69 11.89
CA ARG A 390 -27.88 15.09 11.48
C ARG A 390 -26.54 15.81 11.59
N LEU A 391 -26.18 16.54 10.55
CA LEU A 391 -25.04 17.46 10.60
C LEU A 391 -25.48 18.77 11.27
N PRO A 392 -24.97 19.12 12.47
CA PRO A 392 -25.40 20.33 13.14
C PRO A 392 -24.95 21.57 12.36
N GLU A 393 -25.82 22.58 12.21
CA GLU A 393 -25.49 23.84 11.52
C GLU A 393 -24.21 24.48 12.08
N ALA A 394 -24.03 24.40 13.41
CA ALA A 394 -22.90 24.95 14.14
C ALA A 394 -21.55 24.27 13.84
N SER A 395 -21.54 23.09 13.20
CA SER A 395 -20.32 22.37 12.85
C SER A 395 -19.55 22.99 11.68
N GLY A 396 -20.21 23.85 10.90
CA GLY A 396 -19.58 24.52 9.76
C GLY A 396 -18.62 25.60 10.22
N VAL A 397 -17.46 25.67 9.57
CA VAL A 397 -16.37 26.60 9.86
C VAL A 397 -16.22 27.61 8.74
N VAL A 398 -16.03 28.88 9.07
CA VAL A 398 -15.70 29.92 8.07
C VAL A 398 -14.19 29.89 7.84
N ILE A 399 -13.76 29.61 6.62
CA ILE A 399 -12.34 29.54 6.26
C ILE A 399 -11.95 30.85 5.58
N GLY A 400 -11.00 31.56 6.17
CA GLY A 400 -10.42 32.78 5.62
C GLY A 400 -9.60 32.52 4.36
N LYS A 401 -9.23 33.61 3.66
CA LYS A 401 -8.42 33.54 2.43
C LYS A 401 -7.03 32.93 2.65
N ASP A 402 -6.56 32.88 3.89
CA ASP A 402 -5.30 32.26 4.30
C ASP A 402 -5.44 30.75 4.58
N GLY A 403 -6.63 30.17 4.36
CA GLY A 403 -6.91 28.76 4.61
C GLY A 403 -7.11 28.43 6.10
N ARG A 404 -7.26 29.43 6.97
CA ARG A 404 -7.46 29.25 8.41
C ARG A 404 -8.89 29.57 8.84
N PRO A 405 -9.41 28.92 9.89
CA PRO A 405 -10.70 29.24 10.45
C PRO A 405 -10.69 30.64 11.05
N SER A 406 -11.71 31.44 10.72
CA SER A 406 -11.90 32.80 11.24
C SER A 406 -12.56 32.85 12.62
#